data_AF-A0A7V9QJ65-F1
#
_entry.id   AF-A0A7V9QJ65-F1
#
_cell.length_a   1.000
_cell.length_b   1.000
_cell.length_c   1.000
_cell.angle_alpha   90.00
_cell.angle_beta   90.00
_cell.angle_gamma   90.00
#
_symmetry.space_group_name_H-M   'P 1'
#
loop_
_entity.id
_entity.type
_entity.pdbx_description
1 polymer ?
#
loop_
_entity_poly.entity_id
_entity_poly.type
_entity_poly.pdbx_seq_one_letter_code
_entity_poly.pdbx_strand_id
1 'polypeptide(L)'
;MNTRALVIGGSALALVLIAGVMLSARGARKGELSPAPQSASRSGTATSAASLPDPKWAKGQRITVEVLNATRVRGLARRAALTLRDQGFDVVSTGTNREQFDTTQVLDRTGHRDWAALAARSMGGGTVLVRPDSSREVDLTVLIGTTWRPPSQPFYP
;
A
#
# COMPACT_ATOMS: atom_id res chain seq x y z
N MET A 1 -7.22 -24.41 46.02
CA MET A 1 -7.73 -23.14 45.46
C MET A 1 -7.81 -23.31 43.97
N ASN A 2 -9.04 -23.41 43.49
CA ASN A 2 -9.39 -23.91 42.18
C ASN A 2 -9.82 -22.69 41.38
N THR A 3 -9.29 -22.45 40.17
CA THR A 3 -10.12 -22.01 39.03
C THR A 3 -9.46 -22.46 37.73
N ARG A 4 -10.26 -23.17 36.94
CA ARG A 4 -10.00 -23.69 35.60
C ARG A 4 -10.51 -22.67 34.57
N ALA A 5 -9.83 -22.55 33.43
CA ALA A 5 -10.39 -22.22 32.11
C ALA A 5 -9.25 -22.51 31.11
N LEU A 6 -9.23 -23.54 30.25
CA LEU A 6 -10.20 -24.09 29.30
C LEU A 6 -10.70 -23.06 28.27
N VAL A 7 -10.03 -23.01 27.12
CA VAL A 7 -10.70 -22.85 25.82
C VAL A 7 -10.21 -23.96 24.90
N ILE A 8 -11.18 -24.80 24.55
CA ILE A 8 -11.16 -25.88 23.56
C ILE A 8 -11.60 -25.29 22.21
N GLY A 9 -11.09 -25.84 21.11
CA GLY A 9 -11.84 -25.93 19.84
C GLY A 9 -11.30 -25.03 18.73
N GLY A 10 -11.07 -25.50 17.51
CA GLY A 10 -11.37 -26.82 16.95
C GLY A 10 -10.63 -27.00 15.62
N SER A 11 -10.22 -28.23 15.39
CA SER A 11 -9.70 -28.71 14.11
C SER A 11 -10.83 -28.86 13.08
N ALA A 12 -10.43 -28.76 11.81
CA ALA A 12 -11.06 -29.31 10.61
C ALA A 12 -12.39 -28.70 10.15
N LEU A 13 -12.38 -28.14 8.94
CA LEU A 13 -13.18 -28.70 7.83
C LEU A 13 -12.70 -28.14 6.48
N ALA A 14 -12.32 -29.05 5.59
CA ALA A 14 -12.23 -28.78 4.16
C ALA A 14 -13.64 -28.67 3.58
N LEU A 15 -13.88 -27.77 2.62
CA LEU A 15 -15.01 -27.86 1.71
C LEU A 15 -14.60 -27.40 0.30
N VAL A 16 -14.66 -28.37 -0.61
CA VAL A 16 -14.59 -28.26 -2.07
C VAL A 16 -16.03 -28.19 -2.60
N LEU A 17 -16.35 -27.22 -3.47
CA LEU A 17 -17.47 -27.24 -4.44
C LEU A 17 -17.08 -26.26 -5.57
N ILE A 18 -16.67 -26.67 -6.79
CA ILE A 18 -17.37 -27.31 -7.92
C ILE A 18 -18.26 -26.36 -8.77
N ALA A 19 -17.82 -26.19 -10.02
CA ALA A 19 -18.53 -26.01 -11.31
C ALA A 19 -19.36 -24.75 -11.63
N GLY A 20 -19.24 -24.30 -12.91
CA GLY A 20 -20.40 -23.80 -13.64
C GLY A 20 -20.18 -22.78 -14.78
N VAL A 21 -19.80 -23.26 -15.97
CA VAL A 21 -20.44 -22.98 -17.28
C VAL A 21 -20.46 -21.56 -17.92
N MET A 22 -19.86 -21.50 -19.12
CA MET A 22 -20.18 -20.80 -20.38
C MET A 22 -20.92 -19.44 -20.42
N LEU A 23 -20.37 -18.53 -21.24
CA LEU A 23 -21.08 -18.08 -22.45
C LEU A 23 -20.11 -17.60 -23.56
N SER A 24 -20.24 -18.21 -24.74
CA SER A 24 -19.59 -17.82 -26.00
C SER A 24 -20.36 -16.70 -26.70
N ALA A 25 -19.68 -15.75 -27.34
CA ALA A 25 -20.23 -15.06 -28.52
C ALA A 25 -19.10 -14.51 -29.42
N ARG A 26 -19.31 -14.71 -30.72
CA ARG A 26 -18.39 -14.52 -31.85
C ARG A 26 -18.93 -13.39 -32.75
N GLY A 27 -18.06 -12.54 -33.31
CA GLY A 27 -18.41 -11.61 -34.40
C GLY A 27 -17.39 -10.46 -34.49
N ALA A 28 -16.41 -10.47 -35.41
CA ALA A 28 -16.49 -10.14 -36.84
C ALA A 28 -16.89 -8.68 -37.14
N ARG A 29 -15.94 -7.80 -37.49
CA ARG A 29 -15.65 -7.33 -38.87
C ARG A 29 -14.81 -6.05 -38.89
N LYS A 30 -14.05 -5.93 -39.98
CA LYS A 30 -13.12 -4.90 -40.42
C LYS A 30 -13.85 -3.81 -41.23
N GLY A 31 -13.43 -2.55 -41.11
CA GLY A 31 -13.78 -1.42 -42.01
C GLY A 31 -13.54 -0.07 -41.30
N GLU A 32 -12.42 0.62 -41.51
CA GLU A 32 -12.11 1.60 -42.59
C GLU A 32 -12.50 3.06 -42.25
N LEU A 33 -11.50 3.82 -41.77
CA LEU A 33 -11.12 5.25 -41.93
C LEU A 33 -12.13 6.45 -42.04
N SER A 34 -11.90 7.42 -41.12
CA SER A 34 -11.79 8.91 -41.26
C SER A 34 -13.04 9.83 -41.22
N PRO A 35 -12.92 11.16 -40.96
CA PRO A 35 -12.32 11.88 -39.82
C PRO A 35 -13.29 12.92 -39.16
N ALA A 36 -12.77 13.70 -38.20
CA ALA A 36 -13.37 14.64 -37.23
C ALA A 36 -14.43 15.68 -37.71
N PRO A 37 -15.12 16.38 -36.77
CA PRO A 37 -14.53 17.63 -36.27
C PRO A 37 -14.48 17.75 -34.74
N GLN A 38 -13.43 18.44 -34.32
CA GLN A 38 -13.13 18.86 -32.95
C GLN A 38 -14.09 19.97 -32.54
N SER A 39 -14.68 19.88 -31.35
CA SER A 39 -15.25 21.02 -30.65
C SER A 39 -14.58 21.14 -29.28
N ALA A 40 -13.91 22.25 -29.14
CA ALA A 40 -13.03 22.63 -28.07
C ALA A 40 -13.75 22.80 -26.71
N SER A 41 -13.03 22.38 -25.67
CA SER A 41 -12.69 23.16 -24.48
C SER A 41 -13.81 23.86 -23.69
N ARG A 42 -14.09 23.32 -22.50
CA ARG A 42 -14.07 24.14 -21.27
C ARG A 42 -13.17 23.49 -20.23
N SER A 43 -12.01 24.12 -20.05
CA SER A 43 -11.00 23.88 -19.03
C SER A 43 -11.45 24.34 -17.65
N GLY A 44 -10.85 23.74 -16.64
CA GLY A 44 -10.96 24.05 -15.22
C GLY A 44 -10.44 22.88 -14.40
N THR A 45 -9.25 22.35 -14.73
CA THR A 45 -8.02 22.59 -13.95
C THR A 45 -8.15 22.18 -12.48
N ALA A 46 -8.28 20.88 -12.22
CA ALA A 46 -7.60 20.32 -11.06
C ALA A 46 -6.15 20.07 -11.50
N THR A 47 -5.27 20.93 -11.02
CA THR A 47 -3.82 20.91 -11.21
C THR A 47 -3.28 19.49 -11.27
N SER A 48 -2.78 19.15 -12.46
CA SER A 48 -1.80 18.11 -12.72
C SER A 48 -0.72 18.17 -11.64
N ALA A 49 -0.80 17.24 -10.68
CA ALA A 49 0.34 16.85 -9.89
C ALA A 49 1.36 16.29 -10.90
N ALA A 50 2.43 17.06 -11.08
CA ALA A 50 3.53 16.77 -11.99
C ALA A 50 3.87 15.27 -11.97
N SER A 51 3.93 14.69 -13.17
CA SER A 51 4.26 13.30 -13.42
C SER A 51 5.62 12.99 -12.80
N LEU A 52 5.60 12.41 -11.60
CA LEU A 52 6.78 11.74 -11.04
C LEU A 52 7.08 10.55 -11.95
N PRO A 53 8.37 10.17 -12.12
CA PRO A 53 8.72 8.95 -12.83
C PRO A 53 7.95 7.79 -12.23
N ASP A 54 7.21 7.06 -13.07
CA ASP A 54 6.55 5.83 -12.63
C ASP A 54 7.63 4.94 -11.99
N PRO A 55 7.45 4.53 -10.72
CA PRO A 55 8.46 3.72 -10.07
C PRO A 55 8.60 2.41 -10.83
N LYS A 56 9.82 1.85 -10.84
CA LYS A 56 10.23 0.71 -11.70
C LYS A 56 9.40 -0.58 -11.55
N TRP A 57 8.40 -0.60 -10.68
CA TRP A 57 7.42 -1.66 -10.49
C TRP A 57 6.03 -1.36 -11.11
N ALA A 58 5.88 -0.24 -11.84
CA ALA A 58 4.67 0.21 -12.52
C ALA A 58 4.30 -0.63 -13.76
N LYS A 59 4.16 -1.95 -13.59
CA LYS A 59 3.20 -2.71 -14.39
C LYS A 59 1.80 -2.54 -13.77
N GLY A 60 1.31 -1.31 -13.70
CA GLY A 60 -0.08 -0.96 -13.35
C GLY A 60 -0.56 -1.18 -11.91
N GLN A 61 0.13 -1.98 -11.09
CA GLN A 61 -0.22 -2.12 -9.67
C GLN A 61 0.29 -0.88 -8.91
N ARG A 62 -0.47 -0.37 -7.93
CA ARG A 62 -0.02 0.61 -6.92
C ARG A 62 -0.07 -0.06 -5.54
N ILE A 63 1.07 -0.17 -4.86
CA ILE A 63 1.18 -0.65 -3.47
C ILE A 63 0.74 0.49 -2.55
N THR A 64 -0.42 0.32 -1.93
CA THR A 64 -1.03 1.30 -1.04
C THR A 64 -0.47 1.16 0.38
N VAL A 65 -0.09 2.28 0.99
CA VAL A 65 0.61 2.29 2.27
C VAL A 65 0.01 3.32 3.23
N GLU A 66 -0.27 2.88 4.46
CA GLU A 66 -0.50 3.76 5.60
C GLU A 66 0.79 3.89 6.41
N VAL A 67 1.16 5.13 6.78
CA VAL A 67 2.35 5.39 7.61
C VAL A 67 1.95 5.90 8.98
N LEU A 68 2.29 5.17 10.04
CA LEU A 68 1.98 5.56 11.41
C LEU A 68 3.26 5.87 12.19
N ASN A 69 3.29 7.02 12.84
CA ASN A 69 4.37 7.40 13.74
C ASN A 69 4.22 6.66 15.07
N ALA A 70 5.10 5.70 15.36
CA ALA A 70 5.18 5.02 16.66
C ALA A 70 6.25 5.64 17.56
N THR A 71 6.43 6.96 17.48
CA THR A 71 7.37 7.72 18.29
C THR A 71 6.71 9.00 18.83
N ARG A 72 7.40 9.71 19.72
CA ARG A 72 7.00 11.04 20.20
C ARG A 72 7.46 12.19 19.29
N VAL A 73 8.27 11.89 18.27
CA VAL A 73 8.85 12.91 17.39
C VAL A 73 7.81 13.35 16.36
N ARG A 74 7.41 14.62 16.42
CA ARG A 74 6.41 15.17 15.49
C ARG A 74 6.95 15.19 14.05
N GLY A 75 6.04 14.99 13.09
CA GLY A 75 6.35 15.07 11.66
C GLY A 75 7.12 13.87 11.09
N LEU A 76 7.46 12.86 11.89
CA LEU A 76 8.24 11.71 11.43
C LEU A 76 7.49 10.87 10.39
N ALA A 77 6.19 10.62 10.59
CA ALA A 77 5.35 9.96 9.59
C ALA A 77 5.30 10.72 8.26
N ARG A 78 5.26 12.06 8.29
CA ARG A 78 5.27 12.87 7.06
C ARG A 78 6.58 12.71 6.29
N ARG A 79 7.72 12.70 6.99
CA ARG A 79 9.03 12.48 6.35
C ARG A 79 9.15 11.07 5.79
N ALA A 80 8.70 10.07 6.54
CA ALA A 80 8.67 8.68 6.08
C ALA A 80 7.76 8.52 4.84
N ALA A 81 6.61 9.17 4.83
CA ALA A 81 5.71 9.18 3.68
C ALA A 81 6.36 9.77 2.43
N LEU A 82 7.15 10.84 2.56
CA LEU A 82 7.93 11.38 1.45
C LEU A 82 8.96 10.37 0.94
N THR A 83 9.73 9.75 1.85
CA THR A 83 10.71 8.71 1.49
C THR A 83 10.06 7.55 0.73
N LEU A 84 8.90 7.07 1.17
CA LEU A 84 8.20 5.99 0.49
C LEU A 84 7.62 6.42 -0.87
N ARG A 85 7.07 7.63 -0.97
CA ARG A 85 6.59 8.16 -2.26
C ARG A 85 7.72 8.34 -3.27
N ASP A 86 8.89 8.78 -2.84
CA ASP A 86 10.08 8.90 -3.69
C ASP A 86 10.57 7.52 -4.19
N GLN A 87 10.22 6.44 -3.49
CA GLN A 87 10.47 5.05 -3.90
C GLN A 87 9.30 4.44 -4.70
N GLY A 88 8.24 5.22 -4.92
CA GLY A 88 7.09 4.85 -5.73
C GLY A 88 5.83 4.45 -5.00
N PHE A 89 5.89 4.20 -3.69
CA PHE A 89 4.75 3.71 -2.93
C PHE A 89 3.61 4.73 -2.92
N ASP A 90 2.38 4.24 -3.01
CA ASP A 90 1.19 5.08 -2.91
C ASP A 90 0.81 5.25 -1.44
N VAL A 91 1.37 6.29 -0.81
CA VAL A 91 1.06 6.58 0.59
C VAL A 91 -0.29 7.29 0.67
N VAL A 92 -1.33 6.55 1.07
CA VAL A 92 -2.71 7.03 1.12
C VAL A 92 -3.05 7.76 2.42
N SER A 93 -2.35 7.43 3.52
CA SER A 93 -2.62 8.02 4.84
C SER A 93 -1.35 8.12 5.69
N THR A 94 -1.33 9.13 6.56
CA THR A 94 -0.33 9.27 7.62
C THR A 94 -1.01 9.53 8.96
N GLY A 95 -0.50 8.91 10.03
CA GLY A 95 -1.07 9.07 11.36
C GLY A 95 -0.05 8.86 12.48
N THR A 96 -0.58 8.72 13.69
CA THR A 96 0.18 8.41 14.91
C THR A 96 -0.30 7.07 15.44
N ASN A 97 0.63 6.20 15.80
CA ASN A 97 0.30 4.95 16.47
C ASN A 97 0.14 5.17 17.97
N ARG A 98 -0.76 4.41 18.60
CA ARG A 98 -0.98 4.51 20.06
C ARG A 98 0.22 3.99 20.85
N GLU A 99 0.82 2.91 20.37
CA GLU A 99 1.99 2.29 20.97
C GLU A 99 3.28 2.85 20.36
N GLN A 100 4.34 2.88 21.17
CA GLN A 100 5.66 3.31 20.73
C GLN A 100 6.52 2.10 20.40
N PHE A 101 7.35 2.22 19.35
CA PHE A 101 8.28 1.17 18.94
C PHE A 101 9.66 1.76 18.72
N ASP A 102 10.69 0.99 19.07
CA ASP A 102 12.06 1.40 18.80
C ASP A 102 12.45 1.14 17.36
N THR A 103 12.05 0.00 16.82
CA THR A 103 12.32 -0.43 15.45
C THR A 103 11.14 -0.15 14.53
N THR A 104 11.45 0.16 13.27
CA THR A 104 10.42 0.27 12.22
C THR A 104 9.85 -1.11 11.92
N GLN A 105 8.53 -1.21 11.87
CA GLN A 105 7.83 -2.44 11.54
C GLN A 105 6.96 -2.21 10.31
N VAL A 106 6.92 -3.20 9.42
CA VAL A 106 6.07 -3.19 8.23
C VAL A 106 5.06 -4.33 8.37
N LEU A 107 3.79 -3.96 8.49
CA LEU A 107 2.69 -4.90 8.59
C LEU A 107 2.17 -5.18 7.18
N ASP A 108 2.24 -6.43 6.76
CA ASP A 108 1.64 -6.94 5.53
C ASP A 108 0.18 -7.29 5.78
N ARG A 109 -0.73 -6.52 5.17
CA ARG A 109 -2.18 -6.64 5.37
C ARG A 109 -2.85 -7.52 4.31
N THR A 110 -2.26 -7.63 3.13
CA THR A 110 -2.82 -8.34 1.98
C THR A 110 -2.09 -9.65 1.65
N GLY A 111 -1.01 -9.97 2.36
CA GLY A 111 -0.24 -11.21 2.20
C GLY A 111 0.87 -11.13 1.14
N HIS A 112 1.25 -9.90 0.75
CA HIS A 112 2.31 -9.64 -0.22
C HIS A 112 3.63 -9.32 0.48
N ARG A 113 4.27 -10.36 1.02
CA ARG A 113 5.52 -10.26 1.79
C ARG A 113 6.65 -9.54 1.04
N ASP A 114 6.73 -9.70 -0.28
CA ASP A 114 7.74 -9.04 -1.11
C ASP A 114 7.57 -7.52 -1.12
N TRP A 115 6.33 -7.03 -1.08
CA TRP A 115 6.03 -5.60 -0.99
C TRP A 115 6.41 -5.05 0.37
N ALA A 116 6.11 -5.80 1.43
CA ALA A 116 6.52 -5.43 2.78
C ALA A 116 8.04 -5.38 2.92
N ALA A 117 8.75 -6.33 2.31
CA ALA A 117 10.21 -6.35 2.28
C ALA A 117 10.80 -5.17 1.48
N LEU A 118 10.17 -4.78 0.36
CA LEU A 118 10.54 -3.58 -0.39
C LEU A 118 10.38 -2.34 0.48
N ALA A 119 9.24 -2.17 1.15
CA ALA A 119 9.00 -1.04 2.03
C ALA A 119 10.01 -0.98 3.19
N ALA A 120 10.32 -2.12 3.82
CA ALA A 120 11.34 -2.17 4.87
C ALA A 120 12.72 -1.72 4.35
N ARG A 121 13.13 -2.16 3.15
CA ARG A 121 14.39 -1.70 2.53
C ARG A 121 14.38 -0.20 2.23
N SER A 122 13.28 0.32 1.70
CA SER A 122 13.12 1.76 1.44
C SER A 122 13.22 2.62 2.70
N MET A 123 12.92 2.04 3.87
CA MET A 123 13.08 2.70 5.17
C MET A 123 14.48 2.54 5.78
N GLY A 124 15.42 1.90 5.09
CA GLY A 124 16.76 1.59 5.61
C GLY A 124 16.79 0.36 6.52
N GLY A 125 15.73 -0.45 6.52
CA GLY A 125 15.56 -1.62 7.36
C GLY A 125 14.23 -1.61 8.13
N GLY A 126 13.86 -2.76 8.67
CA GLY A 126 12.66 -2.91 9.49
C GLY A 126 12.21 -4.37 9.61
N THR A 127 11.38 -4.66 10.61
CA THR A 127 10.81 -5.99 10.82
C THR A 127 9.53 -6.12 10.01
N VAL A 128 9.46 -7.13 9.15
CA VAL A 128 8.24 -7.47 8.38
C VAL A 128 7.38 -8.44 9.19
N LEU A 129 6.11 -8.10 9.37
CA LEU A 129 5.13 -8.91 10.08
C LEU A 129 3.90 -9.13 9.21
N VAL A 130 3.44 -10.37 9.12
CA VAL A 130 2.19 -10.70 8.42
C VAL A 130 1.03 -10.50 9.39
N ARG A 131 0.16 -9.51 9.11
CA ARG A 131 -0.98 -9.13 9.96
C ARG A 131 -2.20 -8.83 9.08
N PRO A 132 -2.83 -9.86 8.50
CA PRO A 132 -3.93 -9.67 7.57
C PRO A 132 -5.06 -8.87 8.19
N ASP A 133 -5.50 -7.85 7.47
CA ASP A 133 -6.60 -6.97 7.88
C ASP A 133 -7.21 -6.32 6.65
N SER A 134 -8.16 -7.02 6.02
CA SER A 134 -8.80 -6.59 4.78
C SER A 134 -9.72 -5.37 4.96
N SER A 135 -10.00 -4.95 6.20
CA SER A 135 -10.83 -3.78 6.50
C SER A 135 -10.11 -2.44 6.29
N ARG A 136 -8.78 -2.46 6.18
CA ARG A 136 -7.93 -1.27 6.18
C ARG A 136 -7.74 -0.60 4.82
N GLU A 137 -8.22 -1.21 3.73
CA GLU A 137 -8.07 -0.73 2.33
C GLU A 137 -6.62 -0.38 1.93
N VAL A 138 -5.63 -0.89 2.67
CA VAL A 138 -4.20 -0.72 2.38
C VAL A 138 -3.49 -2.05 2.32
N ASP A 139 -2.47 -2.12 1.48
CA ASP A 139 -1.60 -3.30 1.39
C ASP A 139 -0.66 -3.40 2.58
N LEU A 140 -0.10 -2.26 2.99
CA LEU A 140 0.92 -2.19 4.04
C LEU A 140 0.60 -1.12 5.09
N THR A 141 0.91 -1.42 6.35
CA THR A 141 1.04 -0.39 7.41
C THR A 141 2.49 -0.29 7.84
N VAL A 142 3.11 0.87 7.71
CA VAL A 142 4.49 1.12 8.16
C VAL A 142 4.45 1.87 9.50
N LEU A 143 4.89 1.20 10.55
CA LEU A 143 5.04 1.75 11.90
C LEU A 143 6.47 2.28 12.05
N ILE A 144 6.62 3.60 12.17
CA ILE A 144 7.94 4.24 12.26
C ILE A 144 8.47 4.18 13.68
N GLY A 145 9.64 3.57 13.86
CA GLY A 145 10.31 3.46 15.15
C GLY A 145 11.27 4.60 15.48
N THR A 146 11.68 4.70 16.74
CA THR A 146 12.57 5.76 17.26
C THR A 146 13.97 5.74 16.63
N THR A 147 14.41 4.59 16.14
CA THR A 147 15.70 4.40 15.47
C THR A 147 15.73 4.89 14.03
N TRP A 148 14.57 5.09 13.40
CA TRP A 148 14.52 5.54 12.01
C TRP A 148 15.02 6.97 11.87
N ARG A 149 15.80 7.23 10.82
CA ARG A 149 16.34 8.55 10.50
C ARG A 149 15.90 8.96 9.10
N PRO A 150 15.22 10.12 8.96
CA PRO A 150 14.90 10.65 7.65
C PRO A 150 16.17 10.87 6.82
N PRO A 151 16.12 10.61 5.50
CA PRO A 151 17.22 10.99 4.63
C PRO A 151 17.45 12.51 4.69
N SER A 152 18.70 12.93 4.58
CA SER A 152 19.05 14.35 4.50
C SER A 152 18.42 14.94 3.25
N GLN A 153 17.40 15.78 3.44
CA GLN A 153 16.77 16.47 2.32
C GLN A 153 17.75 17.55 1.81
N PRO A 154 18.02 17.61 0.50
CA PRO A 154 18.79 18.73 -0.05
C PRO A 154 18.06 20.04 0.27
N PHE A 155 18.81 20.99 0.83
CA PHE A 155 18.30 22.33 1.09
C PHE A 155 18.13 23.04 -0.25
N TYR A 156 16.88 23.35 -0.63
CA TYR A 156 16.60 24.26 -1.73
C TYR A 156 16.25 25.63 -1.11
N PRO A 157 17.18 26.61 -1.16
CA PRO A 157 16.96 27.96 -0.64
C PRO A 157 15.91 28.73 -1.45
#